data_AF-A0A7J4KJD6-F1
#
_entry.id   AF-A0A7J4KJD6-F1
#
_cell.length_a   1.000
_cell.length_b   1.000
_cell.length_c   1.000
_cell.angle_alpha   90.00
_cell.angle_beta   90.00
_cell.angle_gamma   90.00
#
_symmetry.space_group_name_H-M   'P 1'
#
loop_
_entity.id
_entity.type
_entity.pdbx_description
1 polymer ?
#
loop_
_entity_poly.entity_id
_entity_poly.type
_entity_poly.pdbx_seq_one_letter_code
_entity_poly.pdbx_strand_id
1 'polypeptide(L)'
;MKQKTIGPEIGGEKYSQIIRHLRKLPLEERIDIDWQRATELGHEPKKLLHKPVVALYAEKLLPEHLTKPDRWGYREILGADNVVGGGARILDKYMLNAHDVKAVQLKAYEDWMAKGRFDIAMGIAIAGKLGYDKLKAAGLQYFKYYLKELHYDDAKKIADEAGLTAEDIRTVALQAYEDMMYGGDHAEDHLGGEARYVNPHPIRANYGVALEIAKHYGLGQDMIIEAAQAIFRVNYRKGYTSDAISIARKYRLRDNLVLEVVIDSYNRMVNDCSGNGIGYFAAKLAEEFELGKELITKAALAEYAACMRRGEFTDGYNCSAVSIAEKFDLGKDKVIAAVLKAFEQEMSTGYYIRAAEIAERYGLDKALLESAKTLAEIAKNK
;
A
#
# COMPACT_ATOMS: atom_id res chain seq x y z
N MET A 1 -79.84 -11.28 -5.82
CA MET A 1 -80.26 -10.03 -5.14
C MET A 1 -79.16 -9.00 -5.29
N LYS A 2 -79.56 -7.75 -5.50
CA LYS A 2 -78.81 -6.60 -6.03
C LYS A 2 -77.46 -6.34 -5.33
N GLN A 3 -76.35 -6.39 -6.07
CA GLN A 3 -75.16 -5.60 -5.71
C GLN A 3 -75.44 -4.15 -6.11
N LYS A 4 -75.42 -3.28 -5.10
CA LYS A 4 -75.54 -1.83 -5.20
C LYS A 4 -74.30 -1.32 -5.93
N THR A 5 -74.45 -0.87 -7.15
CA THR A 5 -73.46 -0.05 -7.85
C THR A 5 -73.25 1.21 -7.03
N ILE A 6 -72.09 1.32 -6.37
CA ILE A 6 -71.61 2.59 -5.83
C ILE A 6 -70.54 3.07 -6.79
N GLY A 7 -70.94 3.96 -7.68
CA GLY A 7 -70.02 4.77 -8.47
C GLY A 7 -70.78 6.04 -8.87
N PRO A 8 -70.32 7.24 -8.47
CA PRO A 8 -70.85 8.46 -9.05
C PRO A 8 -70.43 8.49 -10.53
N GLU A 9 -71.37 8.84 -11.41
CA GLU A 9 -71.09 9.18 -12.80
C GLU A 9 -70.12 10.36 -12.85
N ILE A 10 -68.85 10.10 -13.15
CA ILE A 10 -67.86 11.14 -13.45
C ILE A 10 -67.39 10.94 -14.89
N GLY A 11 -68.30 11.22 -15.82
CA GLY A 11 -67.97 11.36 -17.24
C GLY A 11 -67.60 12.81 -17.53
N GLY A 12 -66.30 13.10 -17.69
CA GLY A 12 -65.82 14.39 -18.22
C GLY A 12 -64.89 15.24 -17.34
N GLU A 13 -64.38 14.75 -16.21
CA GLU A 13 -63.50 15.55 -15.34
C GLU A 13 -61.99 15.42 -15.68
N LYS A 14 -61.23 16.51 -15.47
CA LYS A 14 -59.77 16.52 -15.63
C LYS A 14 -59.09 15.67 -14.55
N TYR A 15 -57.97 15.00 -14.89
CA TYR A 15 -57.19 14.09 -14.02
C TYR A 15 -56.92 14.61 -12.58
N SER A 16 -56.75 15.93 -12.43
CA SER A 16 -56.52 16.57 -11.13
C SER A 16 -57.73 16.58 -10.18
N GLN A 17 -58.96 16.58 -10.72
CA GLN A 17 -60.20 16.49 -9.93
C GLN A 17 -60.48 15.07 -9.45
N ILE A 18 -60.11 14.08 -10.27
CA ILE A 18 -60.18 12.64 -9.97
C ILE A 18 -59.26 12.29 -8.80
N ILE A 19 -57.99 12.75 -8.82
CA ILE A 19 -57.05 12.54 -7.69
C ILE A 19 -57.58 13.15 -6.38
N ARG A 20 -58.32 14.27 -6.47
CA ARG A 20 -58.88 14.94 -5.29
C ARG A 20 -60.07 14.17 -4.69
N HIS A 21 -60.85 13.46 -5.51
CA HIS A 21 -61.91 12.56 -5.05
C HIS A 21 -61.36 11.24 -4.50
N LEU A 22 -60.40 10.63 -5.18
CA LEU A 22 -59.74 9.39 -4.74
C LEU A 22 -59.09 9.56 -3.36
N ARG A 23 -58.52 10.74 -3.06
CA ARG A 23 -57.93 11.05 -1.74
C ARG A 23 -58.89 11.02 -0.56
N LYS A 24 -60.21 10.91 -0.76
CA LYS A 24 -61.22 10.88 0.30
C LYS A 24 -61.68 9.47 0.71
N LEU A 25 -61.27 8.40 0.00
CA LEU A 25 -61.69 7.01 0.28
C LEU A 25 -60.65 6.25 1.14
N PRO A 26 -60.98 5.15 1.83
CA PRO A 26 -59.97 4.27 2.45
C PRO A 26 -58.97 3.73 1.43
N LEU A 27 -57.72 3.45 1.84
CA LEU A 27 -56.63 3.12 0.91
C LEU A 27 -56.83 1.75 0.24
N GLU A 28 -57.52 0.82 0.90
CA GLU A 28 -57.78 -0.53 0.40
C GLU A 28 -58.78 -0.54 -0.76
N GLU A 29 -59.76 0.37 -0.77
CA GLU A 29 -60.82 0.45 -1.79
C GLU A 29 -60.35 1.14 -3.08
N ARG A 30 -59.24 1.87 -3.05
CA ARG A 30 -58.69 2.62 -4.19
C ARG A 30 -57.96 1.72 -5.20
N ILE A 31 -57.45 0.57 -4.76
CA ILE A 31 -56.63 -0.35 -5.57
C ILE A 31 -57.44 -0.94 -6.73
N ASP A 32 -58.66 -1.41 -6.43
CA ASP A 32 -59.49 -2.12 -7.41
C ASP A 32 -60.06 -1.15 -8.46
N ILE A 33 -60.39 0.09 -8.04
CA ILE A 33 -60.93 1.14 -8.91
C ILE A 33 -59.87 1.67 -9.88
N ASP A 34 -58.64 1.93 -9.41
CA ASP A 34 -57.55 2.41 -10.26
C ASP A 34 -57.10 1.35 -11.28
N TRP A 35 -57.14 0.06 -10.91
CA TRP A 35 -56.76 -1.04 -11.79
C TRP A 35 -57.76 -1.27 -12.93
N GLN A 36 -59.06 -1.32 -12.61
CA GLN A 36 -60.11 -1.50 -13.60
C GLN A 36 -60.11 -0.34 -14.62
N ARG A 37 -59.94 0.89 -14.15
CA ARG A 37 -60.04 2.09 -15.00
C ARG A 37 -58.80 2.34 -15.86
N ALA A 38 -57.60 2.02 -15.37
CA ALA A 38 -56.39 2.09 -16.19
C ALA A 38 -56.44 1.11 -17.37
N THR A 39 -57.02 -0.07 -17.13
CA THR A 39 -57.25 -1.09 -18.16
C THR A 39 -58.28 -0.62 -19.20
N GLU A 40 -59.37 0.03 -18.77
CA GLU A 40 -60.38 0.61 -19.68
C GLU A 40 -59.87 1.79 -20.53
N LEU A 41 -58.89 2.55 -20.03
CA LEU A 41 -58.26 3.66 -20.75
C LEU A 41 -57.07 3.24 -21.63
N GLY A 42 -56.78 1.94 -21.73
CA GLY A 42 -55.69 1.41 -22.56
C GLY A 42 -54.28 1.75 -22.06
N HIS A 43 -54.13 2.09 -20.79
CA HIS A 43 -52.85 2.42 -20.16
C HIS A 43 -52.37 1.26 -19.26
N GLU A 44 -51.06 1.06 -19.14
CA GLU A 44 -50.51 0.14 -18.14
C GLU A 44 -50.85 0.64 -16.72
N PRO A 45 -51.49 -0.18 -15.86
CA PRO A 45 -51.91 0.24 -14.52
C PRO A 45 -50.78 0.87 -13.70
N LYS A 46 -49.56 0.34 -13.81
CA LYS A 46 -48.36 0.81 -13.10
C LYS A 46 -47.96 2.27 -13.40
N LYS A 47 -48.42 2.85 -14.52
CA LYS A 47 -48.09 4.22 -14.93
C LYS A 47 -49.08 5.28 -14.42
N LEU A 48 -50.25 4.86 -13.93
CA LEU A 48 -51.30 5.76 -13.44
C LEU A 48 -51.55 5.66 -11.93
N LEU A 49 -50.94 4.70 -11.25
CA LEU A 49 -51.07 4.54 -9.79
C LEU A 49 -50.38 5.66 -9.01
N HIS A 50 -51.07 6.20 -8.01
CA HIS A 50 -50.46 7.10 -7.03
C HIS A 50 -49.48 6.31 -6.13
N LYS A 51 -48.30 6.86 -5.85
CA LYS A 51 -47.17 6.18 -5.15
C LYS A 51 -47.51 5.34 -3.89
N PRO A 52 -48.47 5.70 -3.02
CA PRO A 52 -48.87 4.90 -1.85
C PRO A 52 -49.60 3.59 -2.21
N VAL A 53 -50.31 3.56 -3.34
CA VAL A 53 -51.04 2.37 -3.80
C VAL A 53 -50.07 1.31 -4.32
N VAL A 54 -48.94 1.75 -4.91
CA VAL A 54 -47.83 0.88 -5.31
C VAL A 54 -47.15 0.24 -4.09
N ALA A 55 -47.05 0.95 -2.97
CA ALA A 55 -46.48 0.44 -1.73
C ALA A 55 -47.38 -0.62 -1.06
N LEU A 56 -48.70 -0.39 -1.04
CA LEU A 56 -49.67 -1.32 -0.44
C LEU A 56 -49.90 -2.57 -1.33
N TYR A 57 -49.76 -2.42 -2.65
CA TYR A 57 -49.74 -3.53 -3.60
C TYR A 57 -48.46 -4.40 -3.44
N ALA A 58 -47.33 -3.79 -3.07
CA ALA A 58 -46.10 -4.50 -2.73
C ALA A 58 -46.21 -5.26 -1.39
N GLU A 59 -47.01 -4.76 -0.44
CA GLU A 59 -47.34 -5.45 0.82
C GLU A 59 -48.23 -6.68 0.62
N LYS A 60 -49.29 -6.59 -0.22
CA LYS A 60 -50.23 -7.70 -0.44
C LYS A 60 -49.65 -8.89 -1.22
N LEU A 61 -48.55 -8.70 -1.96
CA LEU A 61 -47.88 -9.76 -2.75
C LEU A 61 -46.76 -10.49 -1.97
N LEU A 62 -46.65 -10.28 -0.66
CA LEU A 62 -45.73 -11.03 0.19
C LEU A 62 -46.44 -12.24 0.84
N PRO A 63 -46.38 -13.42 0.18
CA PRO A 63 -46.18 -14.66 0.93
C PRO A 63 -44.79 -15.28 0.71
N GLU A 64 -44.14 -15.54 1.84
CA GLU A 64 -43.30 -16.71 2.17
C GLU A 64 -41.92 -16.95 1.54
N HIS A 65 -41.37 -16.15 0.64
CA HIS A 65 -39.99 -16.43 0.19
C HIS A 65 -39.16 -15.16 0.00
N LEU A 66 -38.37 -14.87 1.02
CA LEU A 66 -36.98 -14.47 0.83
C LEU A 66 -36.38 -15.19 -0.39
N THR A 67 -36.24 -14.49 -1.51
CA THR A 67 -34.98 -14.45 -2.26
C THR A 67 -35.01 -13.34 -3.30
N LYS A 68 -34.03 -12.44 -3.17
CA LYS A 68 -33.64 -11.32 -4.04
C LYS A 68 -34.53 -10.07 -3.99
N PRO A 69 -34.08 -9.02 -3.28
CA PRO A 69 -34.59 -7.69 -3.54
C PRO A 69 -34.01 -7.18 -4.87
N ASP A 70 -34.89 -6.70 -5.74
CA ASP A 70 -34.49 -5.97 -6.94
C ASP A 70 -33.69 -4.72 -6.54
N ARG A 71 -32.53 -4.58 -7.20
CA ARG A 71 -31.42 -3.64 -6.98
C ARG A 71 -31.79 -2.15 -6.85
N TRP A 72 -33.04 -1.76 -7.03
CA TRP A 72 -33.49 -0.37 -7.10
C TRP A 72 -34.11 0.16 -5.79
N GLY A 73 -34.70 -0.68 -4.95
CA GLY A 73 -35.30 -0.23 -3.67
C GLY A 73 -34.26 0.21 -2.62
N TYR A 74 -33.05 -0.37 -2.67
CA TYR A 74 -31.97 -0.04 -1.74
C TYR A 74 -31.30 1.30 -2.05
N ARG A 75 -31.36 1.78 -3.29
CA ARG A 75 -30.59 2.96 -3.74
C ARG A 75 -31.23 4.28 -3.29
N GLU A 76 -32.55 4.34 -3.11
CA GLU A 76 -33.23 5.51 -2.54
C GLU A 76 -33.18 5.52 -1.00
N ILE A 77 -33.09 4.35 -0.34
CA ILE A 77 -32.97 4.26 1.12
C ILE A 77 -31.52 4.52 1.58
N LEU A 78 -30.52 4.16 0.76
CA LEU A 78 -29.08 4.25 1.09
C LEU A 78 -28.30 5.18 0.15
N GLY A 79 -28.96 6.14 -0.50
CA GLY A 79 -28.32 7.10 -1.42
C GLY A 79 -27.20 7.90 -0.73
N ALA A 80 -25.97 7.63 -1.16
CA ALA A 80 -24.70 7.98 -0.54
C ALA A 80 -24.32 9.48 -0.52
N ASP A 81 -25.26 10.41 -0.71
CA ASP A 81 -24.98 11.86 -0.62
C ASP A 81 -25.89 12.59 0.39
N ASN A 82 -26.77 11.88 1.10
CA ASN A 82 -27.75 12.53 2.00
C ASN A 82 -28.14 11.68 3.22
N VAL A 83 -27.22 10.85 3.73
CA VAL A 83 -27.47 9.94 4.88
C VAL A 83 -27.95 10.68 6.14
N VAL A 84 -27.57 11.96 6.30
CA VAL A 84 -27.91 12.78 7.47
C VAL A 84 -29.37 13.28 7.45
N GLY A 85 -30.02 13.37 6.28
CA GLY A 85 -31.36 13.96 6.14
C GLY A 85 -32.43 13.06 5.52
N GLY A 86 -32.03 12.01 4.79
CA GLY A 86 -32.95 11.16 4.02
C GLY A 86 -33.83 10.25 4.90
N GLY A 87 -33.23 9.52 5.84
CA GLY A 87 -33.96 8.56 6.68
C GLY A 87 -35.02 9.22 7.57
N ALA A 88 -34.69 10.36 8.18
CA ALA A 88 -35.61 11.16 8.98
C ALA A 88 -36.75 11.78 8.15
N ARG A 89 -36.48 12.22 6.91
CA ARG A 89 -37.52 12.74 6.00
C ARG A 89 -38.46 11.66 5.47
N ILE A 90 -38.00 10.41 5.38
CA ILE A 90 -38.82 9.27 4.97
C ILE A 90 -39.75 8.84 6.13
N LEU A 91 -39.27 8.85 7.37
CA LEU A 91 -40.07 8.57 8.58
C LEU A 91 -41.35 9.43 8.65
N ASP A 92 -41.18 10.75 8.49
CA ASP A 92 -42.27 11.72 8.59
C ASP A 92 -43.22 11.66 7.38
N LYS A 93 -42.69 11.27 6.21
CA LYS A 93 -43.43 11.21 4.94
C LYS A 93 -44.22 9.91 4.76
N TYR A 94 -43.81 8.81 5.41
CA TYR A 94 -44.38 7.48 5.20
C TYR A 94 -44.93 6.82 6.47
N MET A 95 -44.93 7.51 7.61
CA MET A 95 -45.51 7.03 8.88
C MET A 95 -44.99 5.64 9.32
N LEU A 96 -43.73 5.33 8.99
CA LEU A 96 -43.08 4.11 9.46
C LEU A 96 -42.80 4.22 10.95
N ASN A 97 -43.04 3.14 11.70
CA ASN A 97 -42.72 3.12 13.12
C ASN A 97 -41.19 3.16 13.32
N ALA A 98 -40.75 3.69 14.46
CA ALA A 98 -39.32 3.83 14.76
C ALA A 98 -38.58 2.49 14.92
N HIS A 99 -39.31 1.39 15.16
CA HIS A 99 -38.76 0.05 15.35
C HIS A 99 -38.29 -0.55 14.02
N ASP A 100 -39.08 -0.40 12.96
CA ASP A 100 -38.79 -0.95 11.63
C ASP A 100 -37.61 -0.21 10.98
N VAL A 101 -37.49 1.10 11.22
CA VAL A 101 -36.35 1.88 10.71
C VAL A 101 -35.04 1.52 11.41
N LYS A 102 -35.07 1.30 12.73
CA LYS A 102 -33.88 0.83 13.45
C LYS A 102 -33.43 -0.57 12.99
N ALA A 103 -34.38 -1.46 12.70
CA ALA A 103 -34.06 -2.79 12.16
C ALA A 103 -33.37 -2.71 10.79
N VAL A 104 -33.86 -1.84 9.89
CA VAL A 104 -33.24 -1.61 8.58
C VAL A 104 -31.85 -0.98 8.71
N GLN A 105 -31.68 0.00 9.60
CA GLN A 105 -30.39 0.65 9.86
C GLN A 105 -29.37 -0.32 10.46
N LEU A 106 -29.79 -1.19 11.39
CA LEU A 106 -28.94 -2.23 11.95
C LEU A 106 -28.46 -3.22 10.89
N LYS A 107 -29.38 -3.68 10.03
CA LYS A 107 -29.02 -4.58 8.92
C LYS A 107 -28.05 -3.91 7.93
N ALA A 108 -28.28 -2.65 7.60
CA ALA A 108 -27.37 -1.89 6.73
C ALA A 108 -25.99 -1.70 7.38
N TYR A 109 -25.94 -1.41 8.68
CA TYR A 109 -24.70 -1.35 9.45
C TYR A 109 -23.93 -2.67 9.37
N GLU A 110 -24.60 -3.80 9.62
CA GLU A 110 -23.99 -5.13 9.59
C GLU A 110 -23.46 -5.49 8.19
N ASP A 111 -24.22 -5.19 7.14
CA ASP A 111 -23.82 -5.40 5.75
C ASP A 111 -22.55 -4.58 5.39
N TRP A 112 -22.43 -3.35 5.88
CA TRP A 112 -21.26 -2.50 5.59
C TRP A 112 -20.04 -2.85 6.45
N MET A 113 -20.26 -3.25 7.71
CA MET A 113 -19.21 -3.85 8.55
C MET A 113 -18.62 -5.09 7.88
N ALA A 114 -19.46 -6.00 7.38
CA ALA A 114 -19.03 -7.22 6.68
C ALA A 114 -18.25 -6.92 5.38
N LYS A 115 -18.54 -5.80 4.72
CA LYS A 115 -17.84 -5.34 3.51
C LYS A 115 -16.55 -4.56 3.81
N GLY A 116 -16.19 -4.35 5.08
CA GLY A 116 -15.02 -3.56 5.47
C GLY A 116 -15.18 -2.05 5.22
N ARG A 117 -16.41 -1.55 5.00
CA ARG A 117 -16.71 -0.12 4.81
C ARG A 117 -17.09 0.51 6.14
N PHE A 118 -16.09 0.58 7.01
CA PHE A 118 -16.25 1.04 8.38
C PHE A 118 -16.61 2.53 8.48
N ASP A 119 -16.21 3.33 7.49
CA ASP A 119 -16.62 4.73 7.31
C ASP A 119 -18.15 4.86 7.23
N ILE A 120 -18.77 4.06 6.35
CA ILE A 120 -20.22 4.06 6.14
C ILE A 120 -20.93 3.48 7.37
N ALA A 121 -20.42 2.37 7.92
CA ALA A 121 -21.00 1.74 9.10
C ALA A 121 -21.00 2.69 10.31
N MET A 122 -19.90 3.41 10.55
CA MET A 122 -19.80 4.41 11.61
C MET A 122 -20.81 5.55 11.41
N GLY A 123 -20.94 6.07 10.18
CA GLY A 123 -21.94 7.08 9.85
C GLY A 123 -23.38 6.61 10.09
N ILE A 124 -23.70 5.35 9.77
CA ILE A 124 -25.01 4.74 10.05
C ILE A 124 -25.23 4.61 11.58
N ALA A 125 -24.22 4.22 12.34
CA ALA A 125 -24.34 4.11 13.80
C ALA A 125 -24.65 5.46 14.47
N ILE A 126 -23.99 6.54 14.01
CA ILE A 126 -24.22 7.92 14.47
C ILE A 126 -25.63 8.38 14.07
N ALA A 127 -25.96 8.32 12.77
CA ALA A 127 -27.22 8.82 12.25
C ALA A 127 -28.44 8.04 12.78
N GLY A 128 -28.31 6.72 12.90
CA GLY A 128 -29.35 5.83 13.41
C GLY A 128 -29.43 5.77 14.94
N LYS A 129 -28.51 6.41 15.66
CA LYS A 129 -28.37 6.31 17.13
C LYS A 129 -28.41 4.84 17.59
N LEU A 130 -27.62 3.99 16.92
CA LEU A 130 -27.63 2.53 17.12
C LEU A 130 -26.98 2.09 18.45
N GLY A 131 -26.50 3.04 19.25
CA GLY A 131 -25.86 2.80 20.54
C GLY A 131 -24.34 2.93 20.46
N TYR A 132 -23.75 3.18 21.61
CA TYR A 132 -22.29 3.36 21.75
C TYR A 132 -21.51 2.14 21.26
N ASP A 133 -21.98 0.92 21.53
CA ASP A 133 -21.26 -0.30 21.16
C ASP A 133 -21.08 -0.44 19.64
N LYS A 134 -22.10 -0.09 18.85
CA LYS A 134 -22.05 -0.16 17.37
C LYS A 134 -21.16 0.93 16.79
N LEU A 135 -21.24 2.15 17.36
CA LEU A 135 -20.35 3.25 17.00
C LEU A 135 -18.89 2.88 17.29
N LYS A 136 -18.61 2.43 18.52
CA LYS A 136 -17.29 1.98 18.96
C LYS A 136 -16.75 0.86 18.09
N ALA A 137 -17.55 -0.18 17.80
CA ALA A 137 -17.10 -1.31 16.99
C ALA A 137 -16.71 -0.90 15.56
N ALA A 138 -17.48 -0.02 14.91
CA ALA A 138 -17.12 0.50 13.59
C ALA A 138 -15.90 1.43 13.68
N GLY A 139 -15.86 2.30 14.69
CA GLY A 139 -14.76 3.22 14.94
C GLY A 139 -13.42 2.52 15.18
N LEU A 140 -13.40 1.43 15.96
CA LEU A 140 -12.19 0.61 16.18
C LEU A 140 -11.62 0.06 14.87
N GLN A 141 -12.47 -0.50 14.01
CA GLN A 141 -12.05 -1.05 12.73
C GLN A 141 -11.61 0.04 11.74
N TYR A 142 -12.33 1.16 11.73
CA TYR A 142 -11.99 2.30 10.87
C TYR A 142 -10.68 2.96 11.28
N PHE A 143 -10.48 3.10 12.60
CA PHE A 143 -9.23 3.55 13.20
C PHE A 143 -8.07 2.63 12.80
N LYS A 144 -8.22 1.30 12.98
CA LYS A 144 -7.22 0.30 12.61
C LYS A 144 -6.81 0.39 11.15
N TYR A 145 -7.76 0.65 10.24
CA TYR A 145 -7.48 0.83 8.82
C TYR A 145 -6.55 2.03 8.57
N TYR A 146 -6.85 3.19 9.17
CA TYR A 146 -6.05 4.40 8.99
C TYR A 146 -4.66 4.30 9.63
N LEU A 147 -4.48 3.49 10.68
CA LEU A 147 -3.15 3.19 11.23
C LEU A 147 -2.25 2.49 10.22
N LYS A 148 -2.79 1.51 9.49
CA LYS A 148 -2.03 0.72 8.51
C LYS A 148 -1.64 1.54 7.29
N GLU A 149 -2.44 2.55 6.95
CA GLU A 149 -2.13 3.53 5.91
C GLU A 149 -1.26 4.71 6.41
N LEU A 150 -0.84 4.70 7.69
CA LEU A 150 -0.03 5.74 8.33
C LEU A 150 -0.68 7.14 8.34
N HIS A 151 -2.01 7.21 8.27
CA HIS A 151 -2.79 8.45 8.28
C HIS A 151 -3.21 8.82 9.71
N TYR A 152 -2.25 9.15 10.57
CA TYR A 152 -2.46 9.30 12.02
C TYR A 152 -3.43 10.43 12.41
N ASP A 153 -3.43 11.55 11.68
CA ASP A 153 -4.33 12.68 11.99
C ASP A 153 -5.80 12.32 11.76
N ASP A 154 -6.09 11.56 10.70
CA ASP A 154 -7.44 11.09 10.42
C ASP A 154 -7.83 9.94 11.36
N ALA A 155 -6.89 9.05 11.70
CA ALA A 155 -7.08 8.05 12.73
C ALA A 155 -7.48 8.70 14.07
N LYS A 156 -6.82 9.78 14.46
CA LYS A 156 -7.16 10.53 15.68
C LYS A 156 -8.59 11.09 15.65
N LYS A 157 -9.01 11.71 14.54
CA LYS A 157 -10.39 12.21 14.39
C LYS A 157 -11.42 11.09 14.54
N ILE A 158 -11.16 9.93 13.94
CA ILE A 158 -12.01 8.74 14.05
C ILE A 158 -12.10 8.27 15.50
N ALA A 159 -10.96 8.23 16.20
CA ALA A 159 -10.91 7.82 17.60
C ALA A 159 -11.73 8.76 18.50
N ASP A 160 -11.60 10.07 18.28
CA ASP A 160 -12.35 11.08 19.02
C ASP A 160 -13.86 10.96 18.74
N GLU A 161 -14.27 10.82 17.48
CA GLU A 161 -15.67 10.71 17.07
C GLU A 161 -16.34 9.40 17.55
N ALA A 162 -15.58 8.30 17.59
CA ALA A 162 -16.06 7.02 18.10
C ALA A 162 -15.98 6.92 19.64
N GLY A 163 -15.40 7.91 20.32
CA GLY A 163 -15.22 7.91 21.76
C GLY A 163 -14.31 6.77 22.25
N LEU A 164 -13.20 6.53 21.53
CA LEU A 164 -12.21 5.51 21.89
C LEU A 164 -11.35 5.99 23.07
N THR A 165 -11.13 5.10 24.03
CA THR A 165 -10.25 5.37 25.16
C THR A 165 -8.78 5.20 24.77
N ALA A 166 -7.86 5.67 25.63
CA ALA A 166 -6.43 5.42 25.44
C ALA A 166 -6.10 3.91 25.41
N GLU A 167 -6.84 3.10 26.18
CA GLU A 167 -6.70 1.64 26.19
C GLU A 167 -7.17 1.01 24.87
N ASP A 168 -8.29 1.47 24.32
CA ASP A 168 -8.78 1.05 23.00
C ASP A 168 -7.75 1.37 21.91
N ILE A 169 -7.24 2.60 21.90
CA ILE A 169 -6.22 3.07 20.95
C ILE A 169 -4.96 2.20 21.04
N ARG A 170 -4.47 1.95 22.26
CA ARG A 170 -3.27 1.13 22.48
C ARG A 170 -3.49 -0.32 22.01
N THR A 171 -4.65 -0.88 22.31
CA THR A 171 -5.01 -2.26 21.90
C THR A 171 -5.08 -2.38 20.39
N VAL A 172 -5.73 -1.44 19.70
CA VAL A 172 -5.83 -1.47 18.24
C VAL A 172 -4.48 -1.20 17.58
N ALA A 173 -3.65 -0.32 18.14
CA ALA A 173 -2.29 -0.09 17.65
C ALA A 173 -1.42 -1.36 17.77
N LEU A 174 -1.53 -2.11 18.87
CA LEU A 174 -0.86 -3.40 19.03
C LEU A 174 -1.32 -4.41 17.96
N GLN A 175 -2.63 -4.55 17.77
CA GLN A 175 -3.15 -5.43 16.73
C GLN A 175 -2.74 -5.00 15.32
N ALA A 176 -2.68 -3.69 15.04
CA ALA A 176 -2.24 -3.19 13.76
C ALA A 176 -0.74 -3.46 13.54
N TYR A 177 0.08 -3.32 14.58
CA TYR A 177 1.48 -3.73 14.56
C TYR A 177 1.62 -5.21 14.25
N GLU A 178 0.91 -6.09 14.96
CA GLU A 178 0.96 -7.54 14.75
C GLU A 178 0.55 -7.93 13.33
N ASP A 179 -0.56 -7.37 12.82
CA ASP A 179 -1.01 -7.59 11.45
C ASP A 179 0.07 -7.22 10.42
N MET A 180 0.83 -6.15 10.67
CA MET A 180 1.90 -5.68 9.78
C MET A 180 3.20 -6.47 9.97
N MET A 181 3.50 -6.96 11.17
CA MET A 181 4.69 -7.77 11.43
C MET A 181 4.55 -9.19 10.92
N TYR A 182 3.39 -9.80 11.13
CA TYR A 182 3.22 -11.24 11.01
C TYR A 182 2.32 -11.63 9.83
N GLY A 183 1.57 -10.69 9.26
CA GLY A 183 0.52 -11.00 8.30
C GLY A 183 -0.63 -11.75 8.97
N GLY A 184 -1.81 -11.71 8.38
CA GLY A 184 -3.05 -12.25 8.99
C GLY A 184 -3.11 -13.76 9.26
N ASP A 185 -2.01 -14.49 9.14
CA ASP A 185 -1.92 -15.95 9.39
C ASP A 185 -1.48 -16.32 10.82
N HIS A 186 -1.21 -15.36 11.71
CA HIS A 186 -0.73 -15.64 13.08
C HIS A 186 -1.72 -15.35 14.22
N ALA A 187 -3.02 -15.25 13.93
CA ALA A 187 -4.01 -15.10 15.00
C ALA A 187 -4.28 -16.39 15.82
N GLU A 188 -3.78 -17.58 15.44
CA GLU A 188 -4.12 -18.84 16.12
C GLU A 188 -2.96 -19.77 16.55
N ASP A 189 -1.69 -19.44 16.36
CA ASP A 189 -0.59 -20.37 16.72
C ASP A 189 -0.14 -20.31 18.20
N HIS A 190 -0.83 -19.55 19.06
CA HIS A 190 -0.62 -19.60 20.51
C HIS A 190 -1.60 -20.48 21.28
N LEU A 191 -2.55 -21.15 20.62
CA LEU A 191 -3.37 -22.20 21.22
C LEU A 191 -3.64 -23.29 20.19
N GLY A 192 -3.04 -24.47 20.38
CA GLY A 192 -3.11 -25.58 19.43
C GLY A 192 -4.52 -25.96 19.01
N GLY A 193 -4.73 -26.04 17.70
CA GLY A 193 -5.95 -26.56 17.10
C GLY A 193 -5.95 -26.37 15.59
N GLU A 194 -6.19 -27.46 14.84
CA GLU A 194 -6.30 -27.48 13.39
C GLU A 194 -7.47 -26.60 12.90
N ALA A 195 -7.23 -25.64 12.01
CA ALA A 195 -8.30 -25.04 11.20
C ALA A 195 -7.83 -24.60 9.81
N ARG A 196 -8.71 -24.85 8.84
CA ARG A 196 -8.48 -24.80 7.39
C ARG A 196 -8.66 -23.39 6.82
N TYR A 197 -7.80 -23.08 5.85
CA TYR A 197 -7.85 -21.97 4.90
C TYR A 197 -9.26 -21.62 4.39
N VAL A 198 -9.62 -20.32 4.46
CA VAL A 198 -10.45 -19.63 3.46
C VAL A 198 -9.91 -18.21 3.21
N ASN A 199 -9.52 -17.94 1.97
CA ASN A 199 -8.83 -16.79 1.35
C ASN A 199 -9.81 -15.60 1.03
N PRO A 200 -9.43 -14.40 0.51
CA PRO A 200 -8.09 -13.80 0.30
C PRO A 200 -7.96 -12.32 0.72
N HIS A 201 -6.81 -11.95 1.27
CA HIS A 201 -5.93 -10.84 0.86
C HIS A 201 -4.75 -10.91 1.85
N PRO A 202 -3.68 -11.66 1.55
CA PRO A 202 -2.56 -11.74 2.48
C PRO A 202 -1.92 -10.36 2.49
N ILE A 203 -2.15 -9.59 3.56
CA ILE A 203 -1.29 -8.47 3.87
C ILE A 203 0.08 -9.11 4.07
N ARG A 204 0.94 -9.02 3.05
CA ARG A 204 2.34 -9.37 3.19
C ARG A 204 2.88 -8.51 4.31
N ALA A 205 3.61 -9.11 5.25
CA ALA A 205 4.23 -8.39 6.34
C ALA A 205 4.90 -7.10 5.82
N ASN A 206 4.51 -5.97 6.39
CA ASN A 206 5.01 -4.65 6.09
C ASN A 206 5.71 -4.08 7.33
N TYR A 207 6.93 -4.54 7.54
CA TYR A 207 7.74 -4.19 8.71
C TYR A 207 7.99 -2.68 8.85
N GLY A 208 7.96 -1.92 7.74
CA GLY A 208 8.09 -0.46 7.76
C GLY A 208 6.87 0.21 8.42
N VAL A 209 5.66 -0.22 8.06
CA VAL A 209 4.43 0.26 8.70
C VAL A 209 4.39 -0.18 10.17
N ALA A 210 4.72 -1.43 10.47
CA ALA A 210 4.81 -1.90 11.86
C ALA A 210 5.74 -1.03 12.72
N LEU A 211 6.94 -0.74 12.22
CA LEU A 211 7.91 0.12 12.89
C LEU A 211 7.35 1.52 13.17
N GLU A 212 6.68 2.14 12.20
CA GLU A 212 6.10 3.47 12.39
C GLU A 212 4.93 3.47 13.37
N ILE A 213 4.07 2.44 13.36
CA ILE A 213 3.01 2.27 14.36
C ILE A 213 3.61 2.17 15.77
N ALA A 214 4.62 1.32 15.95
CA ALA A 214 5.28 1.13 17.25
C ALA A 214 5.90 2.43 17.80
N LYS A 215 6.52 3.22 16.92
CA LYS A 215 7.09 4.53 17.27
C LYS A 215 6.01 5.55 17.61
N HIS A 216 4.97 5.67 16.78
CA HIS A 216 3.95 6.70 16.94
C HIS A 216 3.13 6.51 18.22
N TYR A 217 2.76 5.26 18.53
CA TYR A 217 1.92 4.94 19.70
C TYR A 217 2.72 4.51 20.94
N GLY A 218 4.06 4.52 20.88
CA GLY A 218 4.91 4.18 22.02
C GLY A 218 4.69 2.75 22.52
N LEU A 219 4.58 1.78 21.62
CA LEU A 219 4.24 0.39 21.98
C LEU A 219 5.35 -0.34 22.75
N GLY A 220 6.58 0.17 22.69
CA GLY A 220 7.72 -0.33 23.45
C GLY A 220 8.99 -0.40 22.60
N GLN A 221 10.15 -0.30 23.24
CA GLN A 221 11.43 -0.34 22.54
C GLN A 221 11.68 -1.71 21.89
N ASP A 222 11.27 -2.80 22.54
CA ASP A 222 11.48 -4.17 22.01
C ASP A 222 10.77 -4.38 20.67
N MET A 223 9.54 -3.87 20.52
CA MET A 223 8.76 -3.96 19.27
C MET A 223 9.36 -3.11 18.14
N ILE A 224 9.94 -1.95 18.46
CA ILE A 224 10.68 -1.11 17.51
C ILE A 224 11.92 -1.86 17.01
N ILE A 225 12.68 -2.48 17.93
CA ILE A 225 13.87 -3.26 17.61
C ILE A 225 13.51 -4.48 16.78
N GLU A 226 12.44 -5.19 17.12
CA GLU A 226 11.97 -6.36 16.38
C GLU A 226 11.60 -6.03 14.93
N ALA A 227 10.81 -4.97 14.71
CA ALA A 227 10.45 -4.51 13.37
C ALA A 227 11.69 -4.08 12.58
N ALA A 228 12.61 -3.35 13.21
CA ALA A 228 13.88 -2.96 12.59
C ALA A 228 14.75 -4.17 12.20
N GLN A 229 14.81 -5.21 13.03
CA GLN A 229 15.50 -6.47 12.70
C GLN A 229 14.86 -7.19 11.51
N ALA A 230 13.53 -7.16 11.40
CA ALA A 230 12.84 -7.75 10.26
C ALA A 230 13.16 -7.00 8.95
N ILE A 231 13.13 -5.67 8.95
CA ILE A 231 13.55 -4.83 7.82
C ILE A 231 15.00 -5.13 7.43
N PHE A 232 15.89 -5.17 8.43
CA PHE A 232 17.30 -5.51 8.24
C PHE A 232 17.47 -6.85 7.50
N ARG A 233 16.82 -7.91 7.99
CA ARG A 233 16.91 -9.26 7.39
C ARG A 233 16.40 -9.27 5.96
N VAL A 234 15.31 -8.56 5.65
CA VAL A 234 14.77 -8.49 4.28
C VAL A 234 15.74 -7.78 3.33
N ASN A 235 16.25 -6.61 3.72
CA ASN A 235 17.19 -5.85 2.90
C ASN A 235 18.45 -6.67 2.63
N TYR A 236 18.99 -7.31 3.67
CA TYR A 236 20.15 -8.18 3.55
C TYR A 236 19.91 -9.38 2.62
N ARG A 237 18.78 -10.09 2.76
CA ARG A 237 18.43 -11.21 1.85
C ARG A 237 18.29 -10.78 0.39
N LYS A 238 17.84 -9.55 0.14
CA LYS A 238 17.72 -8.97 -1.20
C LYS A 238 19.04 -8.43 -1.77
N GLY A 239 20.11 -8.42 -0.98
CA GLY A 239 21.41 -7.86 -1.37
C GLY A 239 21.54 -6.35 -1.16
N TYR A 240 20.55 -5.69 -0.56
CA TYR A 240 20.59 -4.27 -0.21
C TYR A 240 21.41 -4.05 1.08
N THR A 241 22.71 -4.35 1.00
CA THR A 241 23.63 -4.36 2.15
C THR A 241 23.73 -2.98 2.83
N SER A 242 23.84 -1.90 2.05
CA SER A 242 23.92 -0.53 2.60
C SER A 242 22.66 -0.15 3.38
N ASP A 243 21.48 -0.51 2.88
CA ASP A 243 20.21 -0.24 3.55
C ASP A 243 20.07 -1.07 4.83
N ALA A 244 20.50 -2.34 4.81
CA ALA A 244 20.53 -3.18 6.00
C ALA A 244 21.44 -2.57 7.09
N ILE A 245 22.68 -2.20 6.74
CA ILE A 245 23.62 -1.52 7.64
C ILE A 245 23.02 -0.24 8.23
N SER A 246 22.38 0.59 7.39
CA SER A 246 21.77 1.84 7.80
C SER A 246 20.68 1.61 8.87
N ILE A 247 19.81 0.63 8.64
CA ILE A 247 18.78 0.22 9.62
C ILE A 247 19.42 -0.26 10.92
N ALA A 248 20.45 -1.10 10.85
CA ALA A 248 21.08 -1.63 12.04
C ALA A 248 21.75 -0.55 12.89
N ARG A 249 22.46 0.40 12.26
CA ARG A 249 23.05 1.56 12.95
C ARG A 249 21.98 2.45 13.56
N LYS A 250 20.94 2.80 12.79
CA LYS A 250 19.85 3.69 13.23
C LYS A 250 19.15 3.16 14.48
N TYR A 251 18.92 1.85 14.55
CA TYR A 251 18.20 1.21 15.65
C TYR A 251 19.13 0.51 16.65
N ARG A 252 20.45 0.66 16.53
CA ARG A 252 21.46 0.01 17.40
C ARG A 252 21.18 -1.48 17.57
N LEU A 253 20.86 -2.16 16.46
CA LEU A 253 20.72 -3.62 16.46
C LEU A 253 22.06 -4.22 16.87
N ARG A 254 22.04 -5.30 17.68
CA ARG A 254 23.23 -5.90 18.31
C ARG A 254 24.46 -5.83 17.40
N ASP A 255 25.56 -5.28 17.92
CA ASP A 255 26.76 -4.95 17.15
C ASP A 255 27.32 -6.15 16.35
N ASN A 256 27.17 -7.38 16.87
CA ASN A 256 27.60 -8.60 16.20
C ASN A 256 26.77 -8.92 14.95
N LEU A 257 25.48 -8.57 14.90
CA LEU A 257 24.63 -8.81 13.73
C LEU A 257 25.07 -7.98 12.52
N VAL A 258 25.52 -6.75 12.75
CA VAL A 258 26.07 -5.88 11.71
C VAL A 258 27.36 -6.47 11.17
N LEU A 259 28.27 -6.87 12.07
CA LEU A 259 29.56 -7.41 11.69
C LEU A 259 29.42 -8.74 10.93
N GLU A 260 28.53 -9.64 11.37
CA GLU A 260 28.22 -10.91 10.67
C GLU A 260 27.74 -10.65 9.24
N VAL A 261 26.81 -9.71 9.05
CA VAL A 261 26.30 -9.34 7.72
C VAL A 261 27.37 -8.69 6.86
N VAL A 262 28.19 -7.82 7.43
CA VAL A 262 29.30 -7.18 6.72
C VAL A 262 30.32 -8.20 6.25
N ILE A 263 30.70 -9.15 7.11
CA ILE A 263 31.65 -10.23 6.77
C ILE A 263 31.06 -11.13 5.69
N ASP A 264 29.79 -11.51 5.80
CA ASP A 264 29.17 -12.36 4.80
C ASP A 264 28.99 -11.64 3.45
N SER A 265 28.56 -10.37 3.45
CA SER A 265 28.51 -9.56 2.23
C SER A 265 29.89 -9.39 1.60
N TYR A 266 30.92 -9.11 2.40
CA TYR A 266 32.32 -9.08 1.94
C TYR A 266 32.70 -10.41 1.26
N ASN A 267 32.43 -11.55 1.92
CA ASN A 267 32.77 -12.86 1.38
C ASN A 267 32.03 -13.16 0.07
N ARG A 268 30.73 -12.82 -0.02
CA ARG A 268 29.98 -12.96 -1.27
C ARG A 268 30.59 -12.13 -2.38
N MET A 269 30.92 -10.87 -2.12
CA MET A 269 31.50 -9.97 -3.11
C MET A 269 32.88 -10.43 -3.58
N VAL A 270 33.73 -10.92 -2.67
CA VAL A 270 35.06 -11.45 -3.05
C VAL A 270 34.95 -12.77 -3.82
N ASN A 271 33.98 -13.62 -3.49
CA ASN A 271 33.77 -14.89 -4.19
C ASN A 271 33.05 -14.72 -5.54
N ASP A 272 32.20 -13.70 -5.67
CA ASP A 272 31.53 -13.35 -6.92
C ASP A 272 32.48 -12.53 -7.81
N CYS A 273 33.36 -13.24 -8.50
CA CYS A 273 34.37 -12.68 -9.40
C CYS A 273 33.80 -12.20 -10.75
N SER A 274 32.48 -12.03 -10.89
CA SER A 274 31.80 -11.88 -12.19
C SER A 274 31.57 -10.44 -12.66
N GLY A 275 31.75 -9.42 -11.80
CA GLY A 275 31.25 -8.07 -12.06
C GLY A 275 32.26 -6.90 -12.04
N ASN A 276 31.90 -5.84 -12.75
CA ASN A 276 32.60 -4.54 -12.82
C ASN A 276 32.59 -3.80 -11.47
N GLY A 277 33.71 -3.79 -10.75
CA GLY A 277 33.89 -3.01 -9.52
C GLY A 277 33.51 -3.71 -8.22
N ILE A 278 33.15 -5.00 -8.23
CA ILE A 278 32.72 -5.71 -7.02
C ILE A 278 33.84 -5.77 -5.97
N GLY A 279 35.08 -6.04 -6.36
CA GLY A 279 36.21 -6.09 -5.43
C GLY A 279 36.56 -4.70 -4.87
N TYR A 280 36.34 -3.63 -5.64
CA TYR A 280 36.46 -2.26 -5.14
C TYR A 280 35.46 -1.98 -4.03
N PHE A 281 34.19 -2.35 -4.22
CA PHE A 281 33.16 -2.18 -3.20
C PHE A 281 33.44 -3.06 -1.97
N ALA A 282 33.96 -4.27 -2.15
CA ALA A 282 34.34 -5.15 -1.04
C ALA A 282 35.49 -4.55 -0.22
N ALA A 283 36.50 -3.97 -0.87
CA ALA A 283 37.61 -3.28 -0.20
C ALA A 283 37.11 -2.04 0.56
N LYS A 284 36.17 -1.28 -0.03
CA LYS A 284 35.51 -0.15 0.65
C LYS A 284 34.70 -0.57 1.86
N LEU A 285 33.96 -1.66 1.75
CA LEU A 285 33.20 -2.24 2.86
C LEU A 285 34.14 -2.68 3.99
N ALA A 286 35.25 -3.34 3.66
CA ALA A 286 36.25 -3.75 4.64
C ALA A 286 36.94 -2.56 5.33
N GLU A 287 37.16 -1.45 4.60
CA GLU A 287 37.70 -0.20 5.15
C GLU A 287 36.71 0.49 6.08
N GLU A 288 35.45 0.65 5.65
CA GLU A 288 34.39 1.31 6.44
C GLU A 288 34.14 0.61 7.78
N PHE A 289 34.28 -0.71 7.81
CA PHE A 289 34.04 -1.54 8.99
C PHE A 289 35.30 -2.03 9.69
N GLU A 290 36.47 -1.50 9.31
CA GLU A 290 37.75 -1.81 9.94
C GLU A 290 38.02 -3.32 10.05
N LEU A 291 37.63 -4.11 9.03
CA LEU A 291 37.76 -5.58 9.04
C LEU A 291 39.22 -6.07 8.98
N GLY A 292 40.18 -5.14 8.94
CA GLY A 292 41.60 -5.41 8.88
C GLY A 292 42.21 -5.13 7.51
N LYS A 293 43.45 -4.62 7.53
CA LYS A 293 44.20 -4.25 6.32
C LYS A 293 44.33 -5.41 5.33
N GLU A 294 44.47 -6.64 5.82
CA GLU A 294 44.57 -7.84 5.00
C GLU A 294 43.36 -8.03 4.08
N LEU A 295 42.13 -7.87 4.62
CA LEU A 295 40.90 -8.05 3.85
C LEU A 295 40.68 -6.90 2.85
N ILE A 296 41.02 -5.67 3.22
CA ILE A 296 41.01 -4.51 2.31
C ILE A 296 41.93 -4.78 1.13
N THR A 297 43.20 -5.13 1.42
CA THR A 297 44.21 -5.41 0.40
C THR A 297 43.83 -6.61 -0.47
N LYS A 298 43.29 -7.69 0.10
CA LYS A 298 42.85 -8.87 -0.65
C LYS A 298 41.79 -8.52 -1.70
N ALA A 299 40.75 -7.79 -1.30
CA ALA A 299 39.67 -7.40 -2.21
C ALA A 299 40.15 -6.40 -3.28
N ALA A 300 40.97 -5.42 -2.89
CA ALA A 300 41.53 -4.44 -3.80
C ALA A 300 42.48 -5.07 -4.84
N LEU A 301 43.30 -6.06 -4.44
CA LEU A 301 44.15 -6.82 -5.36
C LEU A 301 43.33 -7.64 -6.36
N ALA A 302 42.22 -8.23 -5.92
CA ALA A 302 41.33 -8.98 -6.80
C ALA A 302 40.71 -8.06 -7.88
N GLU A 303 40.22 -6.88 -7.51
CA GLU A 303 39.67 -5.93 -8.50
C GLU A 303 40.78 -5.36 -9.39
N TYR A 304 41.95 -5.02 -8.84
CA TYR A 304 43.10 -4.58 -9.65
C TYR A 304 43.42 -5.59 -10.75
N ALA A 305 43.50 -6.88 -10.39
CA ALA A 305 43.74 -7.95 -11.36
C ALA A 305 42.59 -8.09 -12.38
N ALA A 306 41.35 -7.81 -11.99
CA ALA A 306 40.20 -7.80 -12.91
C ALA A 306 40.29 -6.63 -13.91
N CYS A 307 40.53 -5.40 -13.45
CA CYS A 307 40.73 -4.23 -14.32
C CYS A 307 41.89 -4.45 -15.30
N MET A 308 43.02 -5.00 -14.83
CA MET A 308 44.16 -5.32 -15.68
C MET A 308 43.82 -6.34 -16.78
N ARG A 309 42.94 -7.31 -16.51
CA ARG A 309 42.45 -8.27 -17.51
C ARG A 309 41.45 -7.65 -18.50
N ARG A 310 40.61 -6.72 -18.04
CA ARG A 310 39.61 -6.03 -18.87
C ARG A 310 40.19 -4.92 -19.76
N GLY A 311 41.44 -4.50 -19.52
CA GLY A 311 42.04 -3.36 -20.23
C GLY A 311 41.62 -2.01 -19.64
N GLU A 312 41.15 -1.98 -18.40
CA GLU A 312 40.67 -0.79 -17.70
C GLU A 312 41.80 -0.17 -16.89
N PHE A 313 42.82 0.34 -17.57
CA PHE A 313 44.07 0.72 -16.92
C PHE A 313 44.03 2.08 -16.23
N THR A 314 43.56 3.12 -16.92
CA THR A 314 43.54 4.53 -16.48
C THR A 314 42.15 5.18 -16.63
N ASP A 315 42.04 6.48 -16.30
CA ASP A 315 40.78 7.26 -16.28
C ASP A 315 39.90 7.03 -17.53
N GLY A 316 38.59 6.82 -17.30
CA GLY A 316 37.60 6.47 -18.34
C GLY A 316 36.51 5.50 -17.85
N TYR A 317 36.76 4.81 -16.73
CA TYR A 317 35.84 3.88 -16.07
C TYR A 317 35.67 4.28 -14.59
N ASN A 318 34.52 3.94 -13.99
CA ASN A 318 34.23 4.25 -12.58
C ASN A 318 35.25 3.62 -11.59
N CYS A 319 35.97 2.58 -12.02
CA CYS A 319 37.08 1.96 -11.30
C CYS A 319 38.14 1.51 -12.32
N SER A 320 39.32 2.15 -12.32
CA SER A 320 40.48 1.74 -13.14
C SER A 320 41.58 1.10 -12.29
N ALA A 321 42.47 0.31 -12.91
CA ALA A 321 43.57 -0.34 -12.20
C ALA A 321 44.47 0.67 -11.46
N VAL A 322 44.79 1.82 -12.07
CA VAL A 322 45.53 2.90 -11.40
C VAL A 322 44.76 3.44 -10.20
N SER A 323 43.49 3.80 -10.37
CA SER A 323 42.68 4.37 -9.28
C SER A 323 42.55 3.42 -8.08
N ILE A 324 42.47 2.11 -8.32
CA ILE A 324 42.42 1.09 -7.28
C ILE A 324 43.76 1.00 -6.54
N ALA A 325 44.87 0.95 -7.29
CA ALA A 325 46.21 0.84 -6.72
C ALA A 325 46.56 2.04 -5.85
N GLU A 326 46.21 3.26 -6.28
CA GLU A 326 46.44 4.48 -5.51
C GLU A 326 45.53 4.55 -4.28
N LYS A 327 44.22 4.31 -4.47
CA LYS A 327 43.23 4.45 -3.39
C LYS A 327 43.45 3.50 -2.23
N PHE A 328 43.86 2.26 -2.51
CA PHE A 328 44.07 1.23 -1.49
C PHE A 328 45.56 1.00 -1.19
N ASP A 329 46.44 1.90 -1.64
CA ASP A 329 47.90 1.86 -1.39
C ASP A 329 48.51 0.47 -1.69
N LEU A 330 48.24 -0.05 -2.89
CA LEU A 330 48.72 -1.39 -3.30
C LEU A 330 50.19 -1.43 -3.74
N GLY A 331 50.88 -0.29 -3.67
CA GLY A 331 52.28 -0.13 -4.05
C GLY A 331 52.48 0.62 -5.38
N LYS A 332 53.58 1.39 -5.45
CA LYS A 332 53.97 2.17 -6.63
C LYS A 332 54.24 1.29 -7.86
N ASP A 333 54.70 0.07 -7.65
CA ASP A 333 54.91 -0.94 -8.70
C ASP A 333 53.62 -1.24 -9.47
N LYS A 334 52.48 -1.35 -8.77
CA LYS A 334 51.17 -1.62 -9.40
C LYS A 334 50.62 -0.43 -10.15
N VAL A 335 50.84 0.78 -9.63
CA VAL A 335 50.51 2.01 -10.33
C VAL A 335 51.30 2.06 -11.64
N ILE A 336 52.62 1.91 -11.59
CA ILE A 336 53.49 1.95 -12.77
C ILE A 336 53.11 0.85 -13.78
N ALA A 337 52.84 -0.37 -13.33
CA ALA A 337 52.46 -1.48 -14.20
C ALA A 337 51.15 -1.20 -14.97
N ALA A 338 50.15 -0.61 -14.30
CA ALA A 338 48.89 -0.24 -14.94
C ALA A 338 49.07 0.95 -15.91
N VAL A 339 49.85 1.97 -15.50
CA VAL A 339 50.18 3.12 -16.36
C VAL A 339 50.90 2.70 -17.64
N LEU A 340 51.88 1.80 -17.55
CA LEU A 340 52.61 1.28 -18.72
C LEU A 340 51.65 0.55 -19.68
N LYS A 341 50.72 -0.25 -19.14
CA LYS A 341 49.71 -0.93 -19.97
C LYS A 341 48.75 0.06 -20.65
N ALA A 342 48.35 1.11 -19.95
CA ALA A 342 47.55 2.19 -20.54
C ALA A 342 48.30 2.88 -21.68
N PHE A 343 49.57 3.23 -21.46
CA PHE A 343 50.42 3.83 -22.48
C PHE A 343 50.55 2.94 -23.72
N GLU A 344 50.86 1.65 -23.52
CA GLU A 344 50.94 0.65 -24.60
C GLU A 344 49.63 0.57 -25.39
N GLN A 345 48.48 0.56 -24.71
CA GLN A 345 47.17 0.50 -25.34
C GLN A 345 46.91 1.76 -26.19
N GLU A 346 47.10 2.96 -25.66
CA GLU A 346 46.89 4.21 -26.40
C GLU A 346 47.84 4.31 -27.61
N MET A 347 49.11 3.90 -27.47
CA MET A 347 50.07 3.85 -28.57
C MET A 347 49.63 2.88 -29.67
N SER A 348 49.19 1.67 -29.29
CA SER A 348 48.77 0.64 -30.26
C SER A 348 47.48 0.99 -31.01
N THR A 349 46.60 1.77 -30.38
CA THR A 349 45.32 2.20 -30.95
C THR A 349 45.42 3.51 -31.73
N GLY A 350 46.59 4.16 -31.73
CA GLY A 350 46.86 5.40 -32.45
C GLY A 350 46.48 6.68 -31.71
N TYR A 351 46.12 6.59 -30.42
CA TYR A 351 45.79 7.74 -29.58
C TYR A 351 47.04 8.37 -28.95
N TYR A 352 47.99 8.79 -29.78
CA TYR A 352 49.32 9.25 -29.34
C TYR A 352 49.30 10.48 -28.42
N ILE A 353 48.31 11.37 -28.56
CA ILE A 353 48.14 12.52 -27.66
C ILE A 353 47.86 12.03 -26.23
N ARG A 354 46.93 11.08 -26.06
CA ARG A 354 46.61 10.49 -24.75
C ARG A 354 47.78 9.69 -24.18
N ALA A 355 48.51 8.96 -25.04
CA ALA A 355 49.74 8.27 -24.62
C ALA A 355 50.78 9.26 -24.07
N ALA A 356 51.00 10.40 -24.73
CA ALA A 356 51.92 11.43 -24.25
C ALA A 356 51.45 12.06 -22.92
N GLU A 357 50.14 12.33 -22.77
CA GLU A 357 49.56 12.82 -21.52
C GLU A 357 49.76 11.83 -20.37
N ILE A 358 49.56 10.54 -20.59
CA ILE A 358 49.81 9.48 -19.59
C ILE A 358 51.29 9.46 -19.19
N ALA A 359 52.19 9.47 -20.17
CA ALA A 359 53.63 9.43 -19.93
C ALA A 359 54.12 10.65 -19.14
N GLU A 360 53.60 11.83 -19.45
CA GLU A 360 53.93 13.08 -18.75
C GLU A 360 53.35 13.10 -17.33
N ARG A 361 52.07 12.77 -17.18
CA ARG A 361 51.35 12.79 -15.89
C ARG A 361 51.97 11.87 -14.85
N TYR A 362 52.39 10.68 -15.27
CA TYR A 362 52.95 9.67 -14.38
C TYR A 362 54.49 9.59 -14.41
N GLY A 363 55.15 10.49 -15.15
CA GLY A 363 56.61 10.58 -15.21
C GLY A 363 57.27 9.30 -15.74
N LEU A 364 56.71 8.72 -16.82
CA LEU A 364 57.32 7.58 -17.51
C LEU A 364 58.69 7.96 -18.12
N ASP A 365 59.44 6.95 -18.53
CA ASP A 365 60.76 7.14 -19.15
C ASP A 365 60.72 8.17 -20.29
N LYS A 366 61.74 9.03 -20.34
CA LYS A 366 61.81 10.14 -21.31
C LYS A 366 61.70 9.65 -22.75
N ALA A 367 62.24 8.48 -23.08
CA ALA A 367 62.16 7.94 -24.43
C ALA A 367 60.72 7.57 -24.81
N LEU A 368 59.92 7.07 -23.86
CA LEU A 368 58.50 6.77 -24.09
C LEU A 368 57.69 8.03 -24.33
N LEU A 369 57.91 9.07 -23.53
CA LEU A 369 57.25 10.37 -23.70
C LEU A 369 57.58 10.99 -25.07
N GLU A 370 58.86 11.00 -25.45
CA GLU A 370 59.32 11.59 -26.71
C GLU A 370 58.78 10.83 -27.93
N SER A 371 58.73 9.49 -27.83
CA SER A 371 58.13 8.63 -28.85
C SER A 371 56.65 8.95 -29.08
N ALA A 372 55.86 9.09 -28.00
CA ALA A 372 54.45 9.44 -28.10
C ALA A 372 54.24 10.86 -28.65
N LYS A 373 55.03 11.85 -28.21
CA LYS A 373 54.96 13.24 -28.70
C LYS A 373 55.24 13.33 -30.19
N THR A 374 56.28 12.64 -30.67
CA THR A 374 56.64 12.62 -32.10
C THR A 374 55.52 12.02 -32.95
N LEU A 375 54.95 10.88 -32.54
CA LEU A 375 53.84 10.26 -33.27
C LEU A 375 52.57 11.11 -33.23
N ALA A 376 52.31 11.82 -32.13
CA ALA A 376 51.20 12.76 -32.03
C ALA A 376 51.34 13.95 -33.01
N GLU A 377 52.55 14.48 -33.20
CA GLU A 377 52.80 15.54 -34.18
C GLU A 377 52.64 15.05 -35.62
N ILE A 378 53.16 13.87 -35.93
CA ILE A 378 52.97 13.25 -37.26
C ILE A 378 51.48 13.04 -37.55
N ALA A 379 50.71 12.60 -36.56
CA ALA A 379 49.27 12.38 -36.71
C ALA A 379 48.47 13.68 -36.87
N LYS A 380 48.93 14.81 -36.32
CA LYS A 380 48.29 16.13 -36.50
C LYS A 380 48.53 16.75 -37.88
N ASN A 381 49.62 16.35 -38.55
CA ASN A 381 50.03 16.88 -39.86
C ASN A 381 49.57 16.02 -41.05
N LYS A 382 48.80 14.96 -40.80
CA LYS A 382 48.08 14.16 -41.79
C LYS A 382 46.60 14.50 -41.74
#